data_AF-A0A3B8RAW8-F1
#
_entry.id   AF-A0A3B8RAW8-F1
#
_cell.length_a   1.000
_cell.length_b   1.000
_cell.length_c   1.000
_cell.angle_alpha   90.00
_cell.angle_beta   90.00
_cell.angle_gamma   90.00
#
_symmetry.space_group_name_H-M   'P 1'
#
loop_
_entity.id
_entity.type
_entity.pdbx_description
1 polymer ?
#
loop_
_entity_poly.entity_id
_entity_poly.type
_entity_poly.pdbx_seq_one_letter_code
_entity_poly.pdbx_strand_id
1 'polypeptide(L)'
;MTGKNPFNHLIYPAPPSNGAGLGIHATIDLGGQVKFGPDVEYVADANFEVNAGALPAYYRAIRRYFPGLKSGSLNPSYAGIR
;
A
#
# COMPACT_ATOMS: atom_id res chain seq x y z
N MET A 1 4.79 4.78 7.14
CA MET A 1 5.98 3.90 7.14
C MET A 1 6.99 4.49 8.12
N THR A 2 7.67 3.69 8.93
CA THR A 2 8.72 4.22 9.80
C THR A 2 10.00 4.47 8.99
N GLY A 3 10.57 5.67 9.12
CA GLY A 3 11.80 6.07 8.43
C GLY A 3 11.57 7.09 7.31
N LYS A 4 12.65 7.47 6.63
CA LYS A 4 12.63 8.47 5.56
C LYS A 4 11.87 7.95 4.34
N ASN A 5 11.06 8.82 3.72
CA ASN A 5 10.42 8.55 2.43
C ASN A 5 11.50 8.25 1.36
N PRO A 6 11.44 7.10 0.66
CA PRO A 6 12.41 6.72 -0.35
C PRO A 6 12.12 7.30 -1.75
N PHE A 7 11.00 8.01 -1.94
CA PHE A 7 10.55 8.48 -3.25
C PHE A 7 10.43 10.01 -3.31
N ASN A 8 10.66 10.55 -4.51
CA ASN A 8 10.40 11.96 -4.85
C ASN A 8 9.14 12.14 -5.70
N HIS A 9 8.53 11.03 -6.16
CA HIS A 9 7.35 11.01 -7.01
C HIS A 9 6.38 9.92 -6.56
N LEU A 10 5.12 10.05 -6.96
CA LEU A 10 4.12 9.00 -6.77
C LEU A 10 4.44 7.81 -7.67
N ILE A 11 4.24 6.58 -7.18
CA ILE A 11 4.50 5.35 -7.92
C ILE A 11 3.20 4.60 -8.16
N TYR A 12 2.89 4.36 -9.43
CA TYR A 12 1.72 3.62 -9.89
C TYR A 12 2.20 2.41 -10.70
N PRO A 13 2.20 1.20 -10.12
CA PRO A 13 2.57 0.00 -10.87
C PRO A 13 1.60 -0.22 -12.02
N ALA A 14 2.13 -0.62 -13.18
CA ALA A 14 1.28 -1.04 -14.29
C ALA A 14 0.38 -2.21 -13.84
N PRO A 15 -0.90 -2.26 -14.29
CA PRO A 15 -1.75 -3.41 -14.05
C PRO A 15 -1.05 -4.69 -14.55
N PRO A 16 -1.14 -5.80 -13.81
CA PRO A 16 -0.61 -7.06 -14.31
C PRO A 16 -1.36 -7.45 -15.60
N SER A 17 -0.66 -8.12 -16.51
CA SER A 17 -1.18 -8.48 -17.85
C SER A 17 -2.42 -9.37 -17.81
N ASN A 18 -2.65 -10.07 -16.72
CA ASN A 18 -3.85 -10.88 -16.47
C ASN A 18 -5.04 -10.09 -15.89
N GLY A 19 -4.91 -8.77 -15.74
CA GLY A 19 -5.93 -7.89 -15.16
C GLY A 19 -6.16 -8.07 -13.65
N ALA A 20 -5.46 -9.01 -13.01
CA ALA A 20 -5.68 -9.41 -11.63
C ALA A 20 -4.41 -9.19 -10.79
N GLY A 21 -4.39 -8.12 -9.99
CA GLY A 21 -3.40 -7.97 -8.95
C GLY A 21 -3.52 -6.68 -8.15
N LEU A 22 -2.90 -6.72 -6.97
CA LEU A 22 -2.88 -5.60 -6.03
C LEU A 22 -2.08 -4.44 -6.63
N GLY A 23 -2.79 -3.43 -7.13
CA GLY A 23 -2.23 -2.18 -7.61
C GLY A 23 -1.93 -1.22 -6.45
N ILE A 24 -1.08 -1.64 -5.50
CA ILE A 24 -0.68 -0.76 -4.39
C ILE A 24 0.16 0.38 -4.97
N HIS A 25 -0.33 1.60 -4.85
CA HIS A 25 0.41 2.80 -5.19
C HIS A 25 1.29 3.24 -4.01
N ALA A 26 2.34 4.00 -4.30
CA ALA A 26 3.01 4.82 -3.30
C ALA A 26 2.61 6.28 -3.52
N THR A 27 1.95 6.89 -2.54
CA THR A 27 1.63 8.32 -2.54
C THR A 27 2.46 9.05 -1.49
N ILE A 28 2.64 10.35 -1.69
CA ILE A 28 3.39 11.21 -0.77
C ILE A 28 2.41 12.27 -0.28
N ASP A 29 2.22 12.37 1.04
CA ASP A 29 1.40 13.43 1.61
C ASP A 29 2.13 14.78 1.64
N LEU A 30 1.42 15.85 2.01
CA LEU A 30 2.00 17.19 2.09
C LEU A 30 3.11 17.31 3.14
N GLY A 31 3.17 16.39 4.12
CA GLY A 31 4.25 16.29 5.10
C GLY A 31 5.45 15.48 4.60
N GLY A 32 5.43 15.01 3.35
CA GLY A 32 6.49 14.22 2.74
C GLY A 32 6.50 12.74 3.15
N GLN A 33 5.48 12.26 3.87
CA GLN A 33 5.41 10.85 4.27
C GLN A 33 4.82 10.00 3.16
N VAL A 34 5.41 8.81 2.97
CA VAL A 34 4.90 7.82 2.02
C VAL A 34 3.74 7.01 2.62
N LYS A 35 2.67 6.88 1.84
CA LYS A 35 1.53 6.00 2.11
C LYS A 35 1.42 4.96 0.99
N PHE A 36 1.06 3.75 1.37
CA PHE A 36 0.89 2.64 0.44
C PHE A 36 -0.57 2.24 0.39
N GLY A 37 -1.12 2.14 -0.81
CA GLY A 37 -2.48 1.68 -1.04
C GLY A 37 -3.14 2.35 -2.26
N PRO A 38 -4.46 2.26 -2.37
CA PRO A 38 -5.30 1.31 -1.63
C PRO A 38 -5.07 -0.12 -2.15
N ASP A 39 -5.35 -1.10 -1.31
CA ASP A 39 -5.70 -2.43 -1.78
C ASP A 39 -7.23 -2.49 -2.06
N VAL A 40 -7.76 -3.69 -2.31
CA VAL A 40 -9.18 -3.87 -2.60
C VAL A 40 -9.70 -5.07 -1.83
N GLU A 41 -10.75 -4.84 -1.05
CA GLU A 41 -11.49 -5.84 -0.32
C GLU A 41 -12.99 -5.56 -0.49
N TYR A 42 -13.78 -6.61 -0.75
CA TYR A 42 -15.23 -6.50 -0.75
C TYR A 42 -15.74 -6.75 0.68
N VAL A 43 -16.55 -5.84 1.19
CA VAL A 43 -17.12 -5.91 2.54
C VAL A 43 -18.65 -5.90 2.46
N ALA A 44 -19.31 -6.60 3.38
CA ALA A 44 -20.77 -6.61 3.47
C ALA A 44 -21.34 -5.38 4.20
N ASP A 45 -20.56 -4.86 5.16
CA ASP A 45 -20.94 -3.74 6.03
C ASP A 45 -19.84 -2.67 6.03
N ALA A 46 -20.21 -1.46 6.46
CA ALA A 46 -19.28 -0.34 6.55
C ALA A 46 -18.27 -0.52 7.70
N ASN A 47 -17.26 -1.37 7.47
CA ASN A 47 -16.13 -1.57 8.37
C ASN A 47 -14.90 -0.79 7.86
N PHE A 48 -14.37 0.08 8.70
CA PHE A 48 -13.19 0.91 8.41
C PHE A 48 -11.94 0.46 9.19
N GLU A 49 -12.00 -0.70 9.85
CA GLU A 49 -10.83 -1.29 10.49
C GLU A 49 -9.78 -1.67 9.45
N VAL A 50 -8.52 -1.33 9.73
CA VAL A 50 -7.42 -1.70 8.84
C VAL A 50 -7.05 -3.17 9.09
N ASN A 51 -7.33 -4.02 8.11
CA ASN A 51 -7.01 -5.44 8.16
C ASN A 51 -5.48 -5.68 8.10
N ALA A 52 -4.87 -5.94 9.26
CA ALA A 52 -3.44 -6.25 9.36
C ALA A 52 -3.07 -7.65 8.79
N GLY A 53 -4.05 -8.53 8.58
CA GLY A 53 -3.83 -9.89 8.07
C GLY A 53 -3.27 -9.93 6.64
N ALA A 54 -3.50 -8.87 5.85
CA ALA A 54 -3.02 -8.77 4.47
C ALA A 54 -1.59 -8.21 4.33
N LEU A 55 -0.91 -7.86 5.44
CA LEU A 55 0.45 -7.32 5.43
C LEU A 55 1.45 -8.12 4.58
N PRO A 56 1.50 -9.47 4.62
CA PRO A 56 2.42 -10.24 3.77
C PRO A 56 2.22 -10.00 2.27
N ALA A 57 0.97 -9.85 1.83
CA ALA A 57 0.65 -9.54 0.44
C ALA A 57 1.10 -8.13 0.06
N TYR A 58 0.96 -7.16 0.98
CA TYR A 58 1.40 -5.78 0.77
C TYR A 58 2.91 -5.68 0.61
N TYR A 59 3.68 -6.32 1.51
CA TYR A 59 5.14 -6.37 1.38
C TYR A 59 5.57 -6.97 0.04
N ARG A 60 4.94 -8.07 -0.39
CA ARG A 60 5.24 -8.69 -1.68
C ARG A 60 4.94 -7.75 -2.84
N ALA A 61 3.78 -7.09 -2.83
CA ALA A 61 3.36 -6.19 -3.91
C ALA A 61 4.26 -4.95 -4.01
N ILE A 62 4.57 -4.31 -2.88
CA ILE A 62 5.39 -3.09 -2.80
C ILE A 62 6.86 -3.39 -3.16
N ARG A 63 7.40 -4.54 -2.73
CA ARG A 63 8.79 -4.92 -3.03
C ARG A 63 9.11 -5.07 -4.52
N ARG A 64 8.09 -5.17 -5.39
CA ARG A 64 8.28 -5.17 -6.84
C ARG A 64 8.88 -3.86 -7.35
N TYR A 65 8.53 -2.73 -6.74
CA TYR A 65 9.07 -1.41 -7.11
C TYR A 65 9.91 -0.78 -5.99
N PHE A 66 9.89 -1.36 -4.78
CA PHE A 66 10.75 -0.95 -3.67
C PHE A 66 11.36 -2.16 -2.95
N PRO A 67 12.37 -2.83 -3.54
CA PRO A 67 12.95 -4.06 -2.99
C PRO A 67 13.56 -3.90 -1.59
N GLY A 68 14.05 -2.70 -1.27
CA GLY A 68 14.63 -2.35 0.02
C GLY A 68 13.64 -2.16 1.17
N LEU A 69 12.33 -2.39 0.96
CA LEU A 69 11.32 -2.26 2.00
C LEU A 69 11.59 -3.24 3.16
N LYS A 70 11.98 -2.68 4.31
CA LYS A 70 12.26 -3.42 5.54
C LYS A 70 10.99 -4.05 6.09
N SER A 71 11.05 -5.32 6.47
CA SER A 71 9.94 -5.99 7.19
C SER A 71 9.64 -5.25 8.50
N GLY A 72 8.36 -5.15 8.86
CA GLY A 72 7.90 -4.43 10.05
C GLY A 72 7.90 -2.90 9.96
N SER A 73 8.23 -2.30 8.80
CA SER A 73 8.24 -0.83 8.63
C SER A 73 6.92 -0.23 8.13
N LEU A 74 5.97 -1.07 7.71
CA LEU A 74 4.60 -0.67 7.39
C LEU A 74 3.77 -0.61 8.66
N ASN A 75 3.10 0.53 8.88
CA ASN A 75 2.17 0.73 9.99
C ASN A 75 0.75 0.88 9.42
N PRO A 76 -0.28 0.35 10.11
CA PRO A 76 -1.67 0.64 9.78
C PRO A 76 -1.91 2.16 9.71
N SER A 77 -2.76 2.59 8.77
CA SER A 77 -3.11 4.00 8.63
C SER A 77 -4.63 4.19 8.65
N TYR A 78 -5.30 4.10 7.50
CA TYR A 78 -6.75 4.24 7.40
C TYR A 78 -7.30 3.33 6.28
N ALA A 79 -8.60 3.08 6.33
CA ALA A 79 -9.38 2.46 5.26
C ALA A 79 -10.41 3.44 4.72
N GLY A 80 -10.94 3.16 3.53
CA GLY A 80 -12.03 3.90 2.91
C GLY A 80 -12.86 2.97 2.03
N ILE A 81 -14.15 3.28 1.87
CA ILE A 81 -15.11 2.50 1.09
C ILE A 81 -15.51 3.31 -0.15
N ARG A 82 -15.65 2.63 -1.29
CA ARG A 82 -16.12 3.20 -2.56
C ARG A 82 -17.60 2.88 -2.77
#